data_AF-A0A967CXD1-F1
#
_entry.id   AF-A0A967CXD1-F1
#
_cell.length_a   1.000
_cell.length_b   1.000
_cell.length_c   1.000
_cell.angle_alpha   90.00
_cell.angle_beta   90.00
_cell.angle_gamma   90.00
#
_symmetry.space_group_name_H-M   'P 1'
#
loop_
_entity.id
_entity.type
_entity.pdbx_description
1 polymer ?
#
loop_
_entity_poly.entity_id
_entity_poly.type
_entity_poly.pdbx_seq_one_letter_code
_entity_poly.pdbx_strand_id
1 'polypeptide(L)' 'MVLAIARRESEFDPYVISPVGARGLMQVMPKTAKEMADRVGL' A
#
# COMPACT_ATOMS: atom_id res chain seq x y z
N MET A 1 -11.10 2.49 -11.46
CA MET A 1 -10.58 3.44 -10.45
C MET A 1 -9.35 2.90 -9.71
N VAL A 2 -9.43 1.73 -9.06
CA VAL A 2 -8.31 1.14 -8.28
C VAL A 2 -7.02 0.97 -9.10
N LEU A 3 -7.11 0.50 -10.35
CA LEU A 3 -5.93 0.35 -11.23
C LEU A 3 -5.21 1.68 -11.52
N ALA A 4 -5.95 2.79 -11.59
CA ALA A 4 -5.34 4.10 -11.82
C ALA A 4 -4.55 4.57 -10.59
N ILE A 5 -5.05 4.28 -9.38
CA ILE A 5 -4.35 4.56 -8.12
C ILE A 5 -3.11 3.70 -8.01
N ALA A 6 -3.23 2.39 -8.21
CA ALA A 6 -2.08 1.48 -8.13
C ALA A 6 -0.96 1.87 -9.09
N ARG A 7 -1.30 2.27 -10.33
CA ARG A 7 -0.33 2.81 -11.29
C ARG A 7 0.34 4.09 -10.79
N ARG A 8 -0.42 5.02 -10.21
CA ARG A 8 0.11 6.31 -9.73
C ARG A 8 1.03 6.12 -8.51
N GLU A 9 0.71 5.19 -7.63
CA GLU A 9 1.45 4.95 -6.39
C GLU A 9 2.70 4.08 -6.58
N SER A 10 2.67 3.10 -7.48
CA SER A 10 3.75 2.10 -7.59
C SER A 10 4.15 1.72 -9.01
N GLU A 11 3.49 2.26 -10.03
CA GLU A 11 3.60 1.77 -11.42
C GLU A 11 3.35 0.25 -11.56
N PHE A 12 2.53 -0.31 -10.65
CA PHE A 12 2.24 -1.75 -10.54
C PHE A 12 3.39 -2.63 -10.03
N ASP A 13 4.44 -2.06 -9.43
CA ASP A 13 5.47 -2.84 -8.76
C ASP A 13 5.07 -3.16 -7.30
N PRO A 14 4.85 -4.43 -6.94
CA PRO A 14 4.43 -4.82 -5.60
C PRO A 14 5.53 -4.75 -4.54
N TYR A 15 6.79 -4.50 -4.93
CA TYR A 15 7.94 -4.48 -4.02
C TYR A 15 8.46 -3.07 -3.72
N VAL A 16 7.86 -2.02 -4.30
CA VAL A 16 8.26 -0.63 -4.07
C VAL A 16 8.09 -0.25 -2.61
N ILE A 17 9.13 0.37 -2.05
CA ILE A 17 9.14 0.95 -0.71
C ILE A 17 9.51 2.44 -0.84
N SER A 18 8.65 3.33 -0.34
CA SER A 18 8.95 4.77 -0.34
C SER A 18 10.01 5.13 0.70
N PRO A 19 10.68 6.29 0.58
CA PRO A 19 11.67 6.77 1.56
C PRO A 19 11.11 6.89 2.99
N VAL A 20 9.80 7.09 3.13
CA VAL A 20 9.11 7.19 4.43
C VAL A 20 8.46 5.87 4.86
N GLY A 21 8.63 4.80 4.08
CA GLY A 21 8.29 3.44 4.46
C GLY A 21 6.93 2.93 4.00
N ALA A 22 6.24 3.62 3.10
CA ALA A 22 5.04 3.12 2.43
C ALA A 22 5.38 1.93 1.52
N ARG A 23 4.47 0.94 1.36
CA ARG A 23 4.80 -0.33 0.69
C ARG A 23 3.72 -0.83 -0.26
N GLY A 24 4.17 -1.53 -1.30
CA GLY A 24 3.33 -2.31 -2.20
C GLY A 24 2.55 -1.49 -3.22
N LEU A 25 1.60 -2.16 -3.89
CA LEU A 25 0.89 -1.61 -5.06
C LEU A 25 0.16 -0.29 -4.81
N MET A 26 -0.31 -0.09 -3.58
CA MET A 26 -1.07 1.09 -3.18
C MET A 26 -0.32 1.97 -2.18
N GLN A 27 0.98 1.71 -1.97
CA GLN A 27 1.84 2.47 -1.06
C GLN A 27 1.18 2.71 0.31
N VAL A 28 0.71 1.64 0.95
CA VAL A 28 0.06 1.74 2.27
C VAL A 28 1.14 1.85 3.35
N MET A 29 0.93 2.74 4.32
CA MET A 29 1.80 2.86 5.48
C MET A 29 1.68 1.62 6.38
N PRO A 30 2.78 1.05 6.90
CA PRO A 30 2.74 -0.15 7.73
C PRO A 30 1.81 -0.05 8.94
N LYS A 31 1.76 1.13 9.58
CA LYS A 31 0.83 1.40 10.69
C LYS A 31 -0.64 1.27 10.25
N THR A 32 -1.00 1.92 9.15
CA THR A 32 -2.36 1.86 8.59
C THR A 32 -2.71 0.45 8.14
N ALA A 33 -1.77 -0.28 7.53
CA ALA A 33 -1.98 -1.67 7.13
C ALA A 33 -2.28 -2.56 8.35
N LYS A 34 -1.53 -2.40 9.43
CA LYS A 34 -1.77 -3.14 10.70
C LYS A 34 -3.14 -2.83 11.28
N GLU A 35 -3.48 -1.55 11.43
CA GLU A 35 -4.80 -1.13 11.96
C GLU A 35 -5.95 -1.66 11.10
N MET A 36 -5.78 -1.71 9.77
CA MET A 36 -6.79 -2.25 8.88
C MET A 36 -6.89 -3.77 8.97
N ALA A 37 -5.77 -4.49 9.08
CA ALA A 37 -5.76 -5.94 9.27
C ALA A 37 -6.53 -6.33 10.54
N ASP A 38 -6.24 -5.66 11.67
CA ASP A 38 -6.95 -5.87 12.93
C ASP A 38 -8.47 -5.64 12.79
N ARG A 39 -8.88 -4.62 12.02
CA ARG A 39 -10.30 -4.29 11.80
C ARG A 39 -11.05 -5.32 10.94
N VAL A 40 -10.37 -5.98 10.01
CA VAL A 40 -10.99 -6.93 9.07
C VAL A 40 -10.70 -8.39 9.43
N GLY A 41 -9.95 -8.65 10.50
CA GLY A 41 -9.64 -10.00 10.99
C GLY A 41 -8.58 -10.73 10.16
N LEU A 42 -7.59 -9.99 9.63
CA LEU A 42 -6.43 -10.52 8.93
C LEU A 42 -5.19 -10.60 9.82
#